data_AF-A0A2N6CZD0-F1
#
_entry.id   AF-A0A2N6CZD0-F1
#
_cell.length_a   1.000
_cell.length_b   1.000
_cell.length_c   1.000
_cell.angle_alpha   90.00
_cell.angle_beta   90.00
_cell.angle_gamma   90.00
#
_symmetry.space_group_name_H-M   'P 1'
#
loop_
_entity.id
_entity.type
_entity.pdbx_description
1 polymer ?
#
loop_
_entity_poly.entity_id
_entity_poly.type
_entity_poly.pdbx_seq_one_letter_code
_entity_poly.pdbx_strand_id
1 'polypeptide(L)'
;MKDPKANLELIKEFGINGYENIRTLAEINLRTWEQLIEKQMDTFGLLVDTGIEQLSVNSKSSDPKELFNSQVALSKSLSENLAGKGRDAVNLATQAGNEYRSWLENGINTFNSKVTAAAEEALKQ
;
A
#
# COMPACT_ATOMS: atom_id res chain seq x y z
N MET A 1 -38.67 -11.58 17.38
CA MET A 1 -37.78 -12.62 16.83
C MET A 1 -38.54 -13.94 16.70
N LYS A 2 -39.29 -14.17 15.60
CA LYS A 2 -40.04 -15.44 15.38
C LYS A 2 -40.14 -15.87 13.90
N ASP A 3 -39.31 -15.36 13.00
CA ASP A 3 -39.25 -15.86 11.61
C ASP A 3 -37.85 -16.41 11.28
N PRO A 4 -37.69 -17.74 11.20
CA PRO A 4 -36.44 -18.39 10.82
C PRO A 4 -35.93 -17.99 9.44
N LYS A 5 -36.81 -17.65 8.48
CA LYS A 5 -36.40 -17.20 7.13
C LYS A 5 -35.78 -15.81 7.16
N ALA A 6 -36.40 -14.87 7.88
CA ALA A 6 -35.85 -13.52 8.06
C ALA A 6 -34.47 -13.57 8.74
N ASN A 7 -34.28 -14.43 9.74
CA ASN A 7 -32.97 -14.65 10.36
C ASN A 7 -31.94 -15.27 9.39
N LEU A 8 -32.36 -16.17 8.50
CA LEU A 8 -31.48 -16.82 7.53
C LEU A 8 -31.05 -15.88 6.39
N GLU A 9 -31.95 -14.99 5.97
CA GLU A 9 -31.66 -13.92 5.01
C GLU A 9 -30.71 -12.88 5.60
N LEU A 10 -30.94 -12.45 6.85
CA LEU A 10 -30.01 -11.59 7.60
C LEU A 10 -28.61 -12.22 7.71
N ILE A 11 -28.51 -13.52 8.02
CA ILE A 11 -27.22 -14.22 8.12
C ILE A 11 -26.54 -14.36 6.75
N LYS A 12 -27.30 -14.63 5.68
CA LYS A 12 -26.75 -14.69 4.32
C LYS A 12 -26.26 -13.33 3.83
N GLU A 13 -27.02 -12.26 4.07
CA GLU A 13 -26.59 -10.90 3.74
C GLU A 13 -25.36 -10.48 4.56
N PHE A 14 -25.30 -10.82 5.84
CA PHE A 14 -24.09 -10.60 6.65
C PHE A 14 -22.89 -11.41 6.13
N GLY A 15 -23.11 -12.65 5.70
CA GLY A 15 -22.06 -13.52 5.15
C GLY A 15 -21.52 -13.06 3.80
N ILE A 16 -22.38 -12.62 2.88
CA ILE A 16 -21.99 -12.11 1.55
C ILE A 16 -21.30 -10.74 1.69
N ASN A 17 -21.80 -9.84 2.54
CA ASN A 17 -21.15 -8.55 2.79
C ASN A 17 -19.84 -8.69 3.57
N GLY A 18 -19.77 -9.65 4.50
CA GLY A 18 -18.52 -10.03 5.16
C GLY A 18 -17.49 -10.55 4.17
N TYR A 19 -17.92 -11.33 3.18
CA TYR A 19 -17.06 -11.80 2.10
C TYR A 19 -16.53 -10.64 1.24
N GLU A 20 -17.36 -9.70 0.81
CA GLU A 20 -16.93 -8.54 0.03
C GLU A 20 -15.99 -7.61 0.83
N ASN A 21 -16.24 -7.41 2.12
CA ASN A 21 -15.36 -6.64 3.00
C ASN A 21 -13.99 -7.32 3.19
N ILE A 22 -13.98 -8.65 3.39
CA ILE A 22 -12.74 -9.43 3.51
C ILE A 22 -11.98 -9.43 2.18
N ARG A 23 -12.69 -9.55 1.05
CA ARG A 23 -12.11 -9.46 -0.29
C ARG A 23 -11.43 -8.12 -0.51
N THR A 24 -12.12 -7.02 -0.19
CA THR A 24 -11.58 -5.65 -0.32
C THR A 24 -10.35 -5.46 0.57
N LEU A 25 -10.37 -5.96 1.81
CA LEU A 25 -9.22 -5.93 2.71
C LEU A 25 -8.02 -6.73 2.15
N ALA A 26 -8.27 -7.91 1.59
CA ALA A 26 -7.25 -8.73 0.96
C ALA A 26 -6.63 -8.04 -0.27
N GLU A 27 -7.45 -7.37 -1.08
CA GLU A 27 -6.99 -6.59 -2.23
C GLU A 27 -6.12 -5.40 -1.80
N ILE A 28 -6.51 -4.66 -0.74
CA ILE A 28 -5.69 -3.57 -0.17
C ILE A 28 -4.32 -4.10 0.27
N ASN A 29 -4.30 -5.22 0.98
CA ASN A 29 -3.05 -5.84 1.44
C ASN A 29 -2.16 -6.26 0.27
N LEU A 30 -2.71 -7.00 -0.70
CA LEU A 30 -1.95 -7.48 -1.86
C LEU A 30 -1.36 -6.31 -2.65
N ARG A 31 -2.16 -5.28 -2.93
CA ARG A 31 -1.72 -4.09 -3.66
C ARG A 31 -0.61 -3.34 -2.91
N THR A 32 -0.75 -3.19 -1.59
CA THR A 32 0.28 -2.55 -0.74
C THR A 32 1.58 -3.34 -0.77
N TRP A 33 1.50 -4.67 -0.65
CA TRP A 33 2.68 -5.55 -0.69
C TRP A 33 3.37 -5.57 -2.05
N GLU A 34 2.60 -5.61 -3.13
CA GLU A 34 3.13 -5.53 -4.49
C GLU A 34 3.94 -4.24 -4.69
N GLN A 35 3.36 -3.10 -4.32
CA GLN A 35 4.05 -1.79 -4.42
C GLN A 35 5.26 -1.70 -3.48
N LEU A 36 5.20 -2.28 -2.27
CA LEU A 36 6.35 -2.35 -1.36
C LEU A 36 7.50 -3.15 -1.95
N ILE A 37 7.22 -4.29 -2.57
CA ILE A 37 8.23 -5.14 -3.21
C ILE A 37 8.85 -4.42 -4.41
N GLU A 38 8.03 -3.77 -5.24
CA GLU A 38 8.49 -2.96 -6.36
C GLU A 38 9.47 -1.88 -5.89
N LYS A 39 9.11 -1.12 -4.85
CA LYS A 39 10.00 -0.08 -4.29
C LYS A 39 11.28 -0.64 -3.66
N GLN A 40 11.24 -1.84 -3.08
CA GLN A 40 12.45 -2.51 -2.59
C GLN A 40 13.38 -2.92 -3.75
N MET A 41 12.81 -3.47 -4.83
CA MET A 41 13.57 -3.82 -6.03
C MET A 41 14.16 -2.59 -6.71
N ASP A 42 13.41 -1.49 -6.79
CA ASP A 42 13.89 -0.21 -7.29
C ASP A 42 15.07 0.33 -6.46
N THR A 43 15.03 0.15 -5.14
CA THR A 43 16.12 0.56 -4.24
C THR A 43 17.34 -0.34 -4.43
N PHE A 44 17.13 -1.65 -4.56
CA PHE A 44 18.20 -2.59 -4.84
C PHE A 44 18.88 -2.30 -6.18
N GLY A 45 18.11 -2.02 -7.24
CA GLY A 45 18.62 -1.60 -8.55
C GLY A 45 19.52 -0.38 -8.45
N LEU A 46 19.10 0.67 -7.73
CA LEU A 46 19.93 1.86 -7.49
C LEU A 46 21.29 1.52 -6.85
N LEU A 47 21.32 0.60 -5.89
CA LEU A 47 22.57 0.19 -5.24
C LEU A 47 23.48 -0.58 -6.20
N VAL A 48 22.91 -1.44 -7.04
CA VAL A 48 23.65 -2.16 -8.09
C VAL A 48 24.24 -1.17 -9.10
N ASP A 49 23.42 -0.24 -9.61
CA ASP A 49 23.85 0.77 -10.57
C ASP A 49 24.97 1.65 -9.99
N THR A 50 24.81 2.09 -8.74
CA THR A 50 25.85 2.86 -8.02
C THR A 50 27.14 2.07 -7.89
N GLY A 51 27.06 0.77 -7.58
CA GLY A 51 28.23 -0.11 -7.49
C GLY A 51 28.96 -0.28 -8.82
N ILE A 52 28.21 -0.46 -9.91
CA ILE A 52 28.76 -0.53 -11.27
C ILE A 52 29.44 0.79 -11.64
N GLU A 53 28.82 1.92 -11.34
CA GLU A 53 29.38 3.25 -11.63
C GLU A 53 30.66 3.50 -10.82
N GLN A 54 30.70 3.11 -9.54
CA GLN A 54 31.90 3.19 -8.71
C GLN A 54 33.05 2.35 -9.26
N LEU A 55 32.78 1.12 -9.71
CA LEU A 55 33.80 0.28 -10.36
C LEU A 55 34.31 0.91 -11.67
N SER A 56 33.41 1.48 -12.47
CA SER A 56 33.77 2.19 -13.71
C SER A 56 34.70 3.37 -13.42
N VAL A 57 34.39 4.22 -12.43
CA VAL A 57 35.23 5.35 -12.03
C VAL A 57 36.63 4.91 -11.61
N ASN A 58 36.71 3.92 -10.72
CA ASN A 58 37.98 3.39 -10.21
C ASN A 58 38.84 2.74 -11.30
N SER A 59 38.22 2.17 -12.33
CA SER A 59 38.93 1.54 -13.46
C SER A 59 39.46 2.52 -14.50
N LYS A 60 38.92 3.74 -14.57
CA LYS A 60 39.16 4.70 -15.67
C LYS A 60 40.10 5.85 -15.32
N SER A 61 40.20 6.24 -14.05
CA SER A 61 41.05 7.38 -13.64
C SER A 61 42.01 6.99 -12.53
N SER A 62 43.27 7.35 -12.70
CA SER A 62 44.30 7.27 -11.65
C SER A 62 44.52 8.63 -10.97
N ASP A 63 43.85 9.69 -11.40
CA ASP A 63 43.99 11.04 -10.84
C ASP A 63 43.18 11.15 -9.54
N PRO A 64 43.82 11.41 -8.38
CA PRO A 64 43.12 11.60 -7.10
C PRO A 64 42.05 12.69 -7.13
N LYS A 65 42.22 13.76 -7.91
CA LYS A 65 41.24 14.86 -8.01
C LYS A 65 39.99 14.43 -8.76
N GLU A 66 40.15 13.69 -9.86
CA GLU A 66 39.02 13.15 -10.62
C GLU A 66 38.27 12.12 -9.79
N LEU A 67 38.98 11.19 -9.14
CA LEU A 67 38.38 10.19 -8.25
C LEU A 67 37.58 10.86 -7.12
N PHE A 68 38.12 11.92 -6.50
CA PHE A 68 37.41 12.67 -5.47
C PHE A 68 36.12 13.31 -6.01
N ASN A 69 36.19 13.99 -7.15
CA ASN A 69 35.03 14.63 -7.77
C ASN A 69 33.96 13.60 -8.15
N SER A 70 34.35 12.45 -8.69
CA SER A 70 33.43 11.35 -9.01
C SER A 70 32.78 10.76 -7.76
N GLN A 71 33.54 10.59 -6.66
CA GLN A 71 32.97 10.10 -5.41
C GLN A 71 31.95 11.07 -4.79
N VAL A 72 32.20 12.38 -4.91
CA VAL A 72 31.24 13.43 -4.51
C VAL A 72 29.98 13.37 -5.38
N ALA A 73 30.13 13.24 -6.69
CA ALA A 73 29.00 13.14 -7.61
C ALA A 73 28.15 11.88 -7.36
N LEU A 74 28.80 10.72 -7.20
CA LEU A 74 28.15 9.45 -6.85
C LEU A 74 27.38 9.55 -5.53
N SER A 75 28.01 10.11 -4.49
CA SER A 75 27.38 10.30 -3.18
C SER A 75 26.16 11.22 -3.26
N LYS A 76 26.26 12.32 -4.01
CA LYS A 76 25.15 13.25 -4.23
C LYS A 76 24.00 12.57 -4.97
N SER A 77 24.29 11.89 -6.08
CA SER A 77 23.30 11.17 -6.88
C SER A 77 22.58 10.09 -6.06
N LEU A 78 23.33 9.28 -5.31
CA LEU A 78 22.78 8.26 -4.42
C LEU A 78 21.87 8.89 -3.36
N SER A 79 22.31 9.98 -2.73
CA SER A 79 21.55 10.67 -1.69
C SER A 79 20.24 11.27 -2.24
N GLU A 80 20.29 11.92 -3.40
CA GLU A 80 19.10 12.47 -4.07
C GLU A 80 18.09 11.39 -4.45
N ASN A 81 18.58 10.27 -4.99
CA ASN A 81 17.73 9.13 -5.35
C ASN A 81 17.11 8.45 -4.12
N LEU A 82 17.89 8.24 -3.05
CA LEU A 82 17.37 7.70 -1.79
C LEU A 82 16.33 8.62 -1.15
N ALA A 83 16.55 9.95 -1.19
CA ALA A 83 15.57 10.92 -0.72
C ALA A 83 14.26 10.85 -1.54
N GLY A 84 14.36 10.68 -2.86
CA GLY A 84 13.22 10.44 -3.74
C GLY A 84 12.45 9.17 -3.36
N LYS A 85 13.14 8.04 -3.24
CA LYS A 85 12.55 6.75 -2.82
C LYS A 85 11.94 6.79 -1.42
N GLY A 86 12.54 7.55 -0.50
CA GLY A 86 11.98 7.80 0.83
C GLY A 86 10.64 8.55 0.78
N ARG A 87 10.51 9.55 -0.10
CA ARG A 87 9.22 10.23 -0.33
C ARG A 87 8.18 9.29 -0.92
N ASP A 88 8.57 8.46 -1.88
CA ASP A 88 7.68 7.43 -2.45
C ASP A 88 7.16 6.46 -1.39
N ALA A 89 8.02 6.03 -0.47
CA ALA A 89 7.62 5.16 0.64
C ALA A 89 6.60 5.84 1.58
N VAL A 90 6.79 7.13 1.89
CA VAL A 90 5.82 7.91 2.68
C VAL A 90 4.49 8.06 1.94
N ASN A 91 4.52 8.27 0.63
CA ASN A 91 3.32 8.35 -0.20
C ASN A 91 2.56 7.02 -0.18
N LEU A 92 3.26 5.89 -0.34
CA LEU A 92 2.68 4.56 -0.25
C LEU A 92 2.03 4.30 1.11
N ALA A 93 2.71 4.64 2.21
CA ALA A 93 2.16 4.50 3.55
C ALA A 93 0.90 5.36 3.75
N THR A 94 0.90 6.58 3.22
CA THR A 94 -0.26 7.48 3.27
C THR A 94 -1.43 6.93 2.46
N GLN A 95 -1.16 6.41 1.26
CA GLN A 95 -2.17 5.78 0.42
C GLN A 95 -2.79 4.57 1.10
N ALA A 96 -1.97 3.63 1.59
CA ALA A 96 -2.45 2.46 2.31
C ALA A 96 -3.32 2.86 3.51
N GLY A 97 -2.88 3.85 4.30
CA GLY A 97 -3.67 4.38 5.42
C GLY A 97 -5.04 4.94 5.01
N ASN A 98 -5.11 5.64 3.88
CA ASN A 98 -6.37 6.14 3.33
C ASN A 98 -7.26 5.01 2.81
N GLU A 99 -6.70 3.98 2.16
CA GLU A 99 -7.43 2.80 1.71
C GLU A 99 -8.04 2.03 2.90
N TYR A 100 -7.28 1.83 3.98
CA TYR A 100 -7.80 1.22 5.21
C TYR A 100 -8.90 2.05 5.87
N ARG A 101 -8.75 3.38 5.92
CA ARG A 101 -9.79 4.27 6.45
C ARG A 101 -11.07 4.16 5.62
N SER A 102 -10.95 4.21 4.29
CA SER A 102 -12.10 4.08 3.39
C SER A 102 -12.77 2.71 3.54
N TRP A 103 -12.00 1.63 3.66
CA TRP A 103 -12.54 0.30 3.94
C TRP A 103 -13.34 0.25 5.25
N LEU A 104 -12.83 0.85 6.32
CA LEU A 104 -13.55 0.95 7.60
C LEU A 104 -14.84 1.78 7.47
N GLU A 105 -14.77 2.94 6.84
CA GLU A 105 -15.93 3.82 6.62
C GLU A 105 -17.01 3.11 5.80
N ASN A 106 -16.62 2.39 4.75
CA ASN A 106 -17.54 1.58 3.96
C ASN A 106 -18.18 0.47 4.80
N GLY A 107 -17.40 -0.20 5.66
CA GLY A 107 -17.92 -1.21 6.58
C GLY A 107 -18.98 -0.64 7.54
N ILE A 108 -18.72 0.55 8.12
CA ILE A 108 -19.66 1.23 9.02
C ILE A 108 -20.92 1.68 8.27
N ASN A 109 -20.77 2.24 7.07
CA ASN A 109 -21.90 2.70 6.26
C ASN A 109 -22.81 1.54 5.84
N THR A 110 -22.23 0.42 5.40
CA THR A 110 -22.98 -0.80 5.06
C THR A 110 -23.71 -1.33 6.30
N PHE A 111 -23.05 -1.37 7.46
CA PHE A 111 -23.70 -1.79 8.71
C PHE A 111 -24.87 -0.88 9.10
N ASN A 112 -24.67 0.44 9.12
CA ASN A 112 -25.69 1.42 9.49
C ASN A 112 -26.89 1.37 8.54
N SER A 113 -26.65 1.29 7.23
CA SER A 113 -27.72 1.18 6.23
C SER A 113 -28.59 -0.06 6.47
N LYS A 114 -27.97 -1.19 6.80
CA LYS A 114 -28.66 -2.46 7.02
C LYS A 114 -29.42 -2.51 8.36
N VAL A 115 -28.86 -1.94 9.43
CA VAL A 115 -29.57 -1.81 10.71
C VAL A 115 -30.82 -0.93 10.55
N THR A 116 -30.70 0.19 9.84
CA THR A 116 -31.84 1.06 9.55
C THR A 116 -32.90 0.33 8.71
N ALA A 117 -32.49 -0.38 7.65
CA ALA A 117 -33.41 -1.16 6.82
C ALA A 117 -34.16 -2.23 7.63
N ALA A 118 -33.45 -2.99 8.46
CA ALA A 118 -34.06 -4.02 9.32
C ALA A 118 -35.03 -3.41 10.36
N ALA A 119 -34.71 -2.24 10.91
CA ALA A 119 -35.58 -1.52 11.84
C ALA A 119 -36.87 -1.01 11.16
N GLU A 120 -36.76 -0.48 9.93
CA GLU A 120 -37.91 -0.06 9.14
C GLU A 120 -38.82 -1.22 8.75
N GLU A 121 -38.25 -2.38 8.43
CA GLU A 121 -38.99 -3.59 8.10
C GLU A 121 -39.72 -4.16 9.32
N ALA A 122 -39.08 -4.13 10.49
CA ALA A 122 -39.69 -4.54 11.76
C ALA A 122 -40.81 -3.60 12.24
N LEU A 123 -40.78 -2.31 11.86
CA LEU A 123 -41.84 -1.33 12.16
C LEU A 123 -43.04 -1.41 11.20
N LYS A 124 -42.89 -2.10 10.06
CA LYS A 124 -43.96 -2.34 9.08
C LYS A 124 -44.74 -3.64 9.33
N GLN A 125 -44.27 -4.51 10.24
CA GLN A 125 -44.98 -5.71 10.73
C GLN A 125 -45.75 -5.41 12.00
#